data_AF-A0A967HDB6-F1
#
_entry.id   AF-A0A967HDB6-F1
#
_cell.length_a   1.000
_cell.length_b   1.000
_cell.length_c   1.000
_cell.angle_alpha   90.00
_cell.angle_beta   90.00
_cell.angle_gamma   90.00
#
_symmetry.space_group_name_H-M   'P 1'
#
loop_
_entity.id
_entity.type
_entity.pdbx_description
1 polymer ?
#
loop_
_entity_poly.entity_id
_entity_poly.type
_entity_poly.pdbx_seq_one_letter_code
_entity_poly.pdbx_strand_id
1 'polypeptide(L)'
;GLPVHSLYGEVRKPTPAMLDGLDALLFDLQDVGVRVYTFVWTMALAMEACREAGVRFVVLDRPNPVGGLLREGAVLRPGFESFVGLHPVPLRHGLTAGELAR
;
A
#
# COMPACT_ATOMS: atom_id res chain seq x y z
N GLY A 1 1.22 -11.99 24.20
CA GLY A 1 1.23 -12.05 22.73
C GLY A 1 1.74 -10.73 22.19
N LEU A 2 1.99 -10.63 20.88
CA LEU A 2 2.35 -9.36 20.25
C LEU A 2 1.11 -8.45 20.13
N PRO A 3 1.27 -7.11 20.19
CA PRO A 3 0.18 -6.18 19.95
C PRO A 3 -0.33 -6.30 18.51
N VAL A 4 -1.63 -6.12 18.32
CA VAL A 4 -2.28 -6.14 17.00
C VAL A 4 -3.01 -4.83 16.81
N HIS A 5 -2.74 -4.16 15.69
CA HIS A 5 -3.36 -2.88 15.32
C HIS A 5 -4.20 -3.05 14.07
N SER A 6 -5.38 -2.43 14.05
CA SER A 6 -6.20 -2.32 12.84
C SER A 6 -5.77 -1.09 12.05
N LEU A 7 -5.47 -1.27 10.76
CA LEU A 7 -5.27 -0.19 9.78
C LEU A 7 -6.49 -0.03 8.87
N TYR A 8 -7.68 -0.24 9.43
CA TYR A 8 -8.97 -0.09 8.76
C TYR A 8 -9.94 0.76 9.58
N GLY A 9 -10.87 1.43 8.88
CA GLY A 9 -11.83 2.33 9.49
C GLY A 9 -11.25 3.72 9.73
N GLU A 10 -11.28 4.17 10.97
CA GLU A 10 -10.81 5.51 11.40
C GLU A 10 -9.29 5.67 11.25
N VAL A 11 -8.54 4.60 11.49
CA VAL A 11 -7.07 4.59 11.40
C VAL A 11 -6.66 3.76 10.20
N ARG A 12 -6.15 4.41 9.15
CA ARG A 12 -5.65 3.75 7.92
C ARG A 12 -4.15 3.92 7.69
N LYS A 13 -3.58 4.97 8.30
CA LYS A 13 -2.15 5.25 8.35
C LYS A 13 -1.67 4.90 9.76
N PRO A 14 -0.58 4.12 9.92
CA PRO A 14 0.00 3.85 11.24
C PRO A 14 0.26 5.15 12.00
N THR A 15 -0.09 5.19 13.28
CA THR A 15 0.20 6.36 14.12
C THR A 15 1.65 6.33 14.60
N PRO A 16 2.24 7.46 15.01
CA PRO A 16 3.60 7.47 15.57
C PRO A 16 3.77 6.49 16.75
N ALA A 17 2.76 6.37 17.61
CA ALA A 17 2.78 5.43 18.73
C ALA A 17 2.77 3.95 18.29
N MET A 18 2.18 3.62 17.14
CA MET A 18 2.24 2.26 16.59
C MET A 18 3.61 1.91 16.00
N LEU A 19 4.40 2.93 15.64
CA LEU A 19 5.74 2.77 15.03
C LEU A 19 6.87 2.95 16.04
N ASP A 20 6.55 3.34 17.28
CA ASP A 20 7.54 3.62 18.32
C ASP A 20 8.38 2.37 18.65
N GLY A 21 9.70 2.55 18.65
CA GLY A 21 10.67 1.47 18.87
C GLY A 21 10.82 0.44 17.75
N LEU A 22 10.18 0.62 16.58
CA LEU A 22 10.39 -0.24 15.42
C LEU A 22 11.61 0.20 14.60
N ASP A 23 12.53 -0.72 14.31
CA ASP A 23 13.60 -0.47 13.34
C ASP A 23 13.09 -0.56 11.88
N ALA A 24 12.12 -1.44 11.65
CA ALA A 24 11.54 -1.69 10.34
C ALA A 24 10.08 -2.16 10.40
N LEU A 25 9.32 -1.86 9.34
CA LEU A 25 8.00 -2.40 9.06
C LEU A 25 8.01 -3.21 7.75
N LEU A 26 7.50 -4.43 7.80
CA LEU A 26 7.44 -5.34 6.66
C LEU A 26 6.02 -5.37 6.08
N PHE A 27 5.90 -5.18 4.76
CA PHE A 27 4.68 -5.44 4.01
C PHE A 27 4.78 -6.79 3.32
N ASP A 28 3.96 -7.74 3.76
CA ASP A 28 3.91 -9.10 3.21
C ASP A 28 2.46 -9.55 2.98
N LEU A 29 1.81 -8.96 1.97
CA LEU A 29 0.43 -9.26 1.63
C LEU A 29 0.29 -9.51 0.12
N GLN A 30 -0.47 -10.53 -0.23
CA GLN A 30 -0.85 -10.78 -1.62
C GLN A 30 -1.96 -9.80 -2.02
N ASP A 31 -1.65 -8.92 -2.97
CA ASP A 31 -2.62 -8.06 -3.65
C ASP A 31 -3.24 -8.78 -4.87
N VAL A 32 -4.25 -8.19 -5.50
CA VAL A 32 -4.94 -8.76 -6.67
C VAL A 32 -4.70 -7.99 -7.98
N GLY A 33 -3.88 -6.93 -7.96
CA GLY A 33 -3.44 -6.22 -9.16
C GLY A 33 -4.42 -5.19 -9.70
N VAL A 34 -5.38 -4.76 -8.87
CA VAL A 34 -6.41 -3.78 -9.24
C VAL A 34 -6.47 -2.62 -8.26
N ARG A 35 -6.65 -1.41 -8.80
CA ARG A 35 -6.62 -0.15 -8.06
C ARG A 35 -7.58 -0.09 -6.87
N VAL A 36 -8.72 -0.75 -6.96
CA VAL A 36 -9.78 -0.67 -5.94
C VAL A 36 -9.57 -1.63 -4.77
N TYR A 37 -8.61 -2.55 -4.87
CA TYR A 37 -8.21 -3.42 -3.76
C TYR A 37 -7.22 -2.67 -2.87
N THR A 38 -7.50 -2.60 -1.58
CA THR A 38 -6.94 -1.53 -0.73
C THR A 38 -5.63 -1.88 -0.03
N PHE A 39 -5.09 -3.09 -0.21
CA PHE A 39 -3.84 -3.48 0.47
C PHE A 39 -2.65 -2.65 0.01
N VAL A 40 -2.54 -2.37 -1.29
CA VAL A 40 -1.52 -1.45 -1.83
C VAL A 40 -1.67 -0.01 -1.34
N TRP A 41 -2.88 0.40 -0.92
CA TRP A 41 -3.09 1.73 -0.33
C TRP A 41 -2.77 1.77 1.16
N THR A 42 -3.03 0.69 1.89
CA THR A 42 -2.46 0.52 3.23
C THR A 42 -0.94 0.52 3.19
N MET A 43 -0.33 -0.13 2.19
CA MET A 43 1.12 -0.08 1.95
C MET A 43 1.61 1.36 1.74
N ALA A 44 1.00 2.10 0.82
CA ALA A 44 1.38 3.49 0.53
C ALA A 44 1.32 4.40 1.77
N LEU A 45 0.22 4.32 2.54
CA LEU A 45 0.07 5.09 3.78
C LEU A 45 1.08 4.66 4.85
N ALA A 46 1.34 3.36 4.98
CA ALA A 46 2.34 2.86 5.93
C ALA A 46 3.77 3.26 5.55
N MET A 47 4.10 3.29 4.26
CA MET A 47 5.38 3.82 3.76
C MET A 47 5.55 5.30 4.10
N GLU A 48 4.49 6.10 3.93
CA GLU A 48 4.48 7.52 4.29
C GLU A 48 4.73 7.70 5.80
N ALA A 49 4.00 6.97 6.65
CA ALA A 49 4.16 7.01 8.10
C ALA A 49 5.57 6.57 8.55
N CYS A 50 6.11 5.52 7.93
CA CYS A 50 7.45 5.05 8.23
C CYS A 50 8.52 6.09 7.86
N ARG A 51 8.36 6.77 6.72
CA ARG A 51 9.27 7.85 6.32
C ARG A 51 9.22 9.03 7.29
N GLU A 52 8.04 9.38 7.80
CA GLU A 52 7.88 10.42 8.82
C GLU A 52 8.50 10.03 10.17
N ALA A 53 8.41 8.76 10.56
CA ALA A 53 8.94 8.24 11.82
C ALA A 53 10.42 7.81 11.76
N GLY A 54 11.06 7.83 10.58
CA GLY A 54 12.42 7.33 10.40
C GLY A 54 12.55 5.80 10.47
N VAL A 55 11.44 5.07 10.30
CA VAL A 55 11.39 3.60 10.31
C VAL A 55 11.63 3.07 8.90
N ARG A 56 12.45 2.01 8.77
CA ARG A 56 12.68 1.38 7.46
C ARG A 56 11.43 0.65 7.00
N PHE A 57 10.97 0.90 5.77
CA PHE A 57 9.89 0.10 5.18
C PHE A 57 10.46 -0.94 4.21
N VAL A 58 9.99 -2.19 4.29
CA VAL A 58 10.45 -3.29 3.45
C VAL A 58 9.25 -3.98 2.81
N VAL A 59 9.22 -4.06 1.49
CA VAL A 59 8.22 -4.83 0.75
C VAL A 59 8.77 -6.22 0.45
N LEU A 60 8.11 -7.25 0.98
CA LEU A 60 8.34 -8.64 0.57
C LEU A 60 7.51 -8.89 -0.68
N ASP A 61 8.13 -8.65 -1.84
CA ASP A 61 7.39 -8.57 -3.09
C ASP A 61 6.71 -9.88 -3.46
N ARG A 62 5.54 -9.77 -4.11
CA ARG A 62 4.69 -10.90 -4.50
C ARG A 62 4.20 -10.74 -5.94
N PRO A 63 3.97 -11.86 -6.66
CA PRO A 63 3.46 -11.79 -8.02
C PRO A 63 2.12 -11.05 -8.10
N ASN A 64 1.94 -10.25 -9.15
CA ASN A 64 0.62 -9.76 -9.51
C ASN A 64 -0.19 -10.93 -10.11
N PRO A 65 -1.32 -11.36 -9.51
CA PRO A 65 -2.04 -12.56 -9.96
C PRO A 65 -2.74 -12.38 -11.31
N VAL A 66 -2.93 -11.13 -11.77
CA VAL A 66 -3.38 -10.83 -13.14
C VAL A 66 -2.20 -10.54 -14.08
N GLY A 67 -0.95 -10.79 -13.67
CA GLY A 67 0.25 -10.59 -14.48
C GLY A 67 0.66 -9.12 -14.68
N GLY A 68 1.85 -8.92 -15.24
CA GLY A 68 2.47 -7.59 -15.40
C GLY A 68 2.47 -7.01 -16.83
N LEU A 69 1.90 -7.71 -17.81
CA LEU A 69 1.98 -7.31 -19.22
C LEU A 69 0.89 -6.32 -19.65
N LEU A 70 -0.29 -6.40 -19.03
CA LEU A 70 -1.46 -5.63 -19.43
C LEU A 70 -1.77 -4.55 -18.40
N ARG A 71 -2.02 -3.34 -18.90
CA ARG A 71 -2.53 -2.19 -18.14
C ARG A 71 -3.83 -1.76 -18.76
N GLU A 72 -4.89 -1.66 -17.96
CA GLU A 72 -6.25 -1.49 -18.47
C GLU A 72 -7.10 -0.57 -17.59
N GLY A 73 -8.05 0.13 -18.22
CA GLY A 73 -9.00 1.01 -17.56
C GLY A 73 -8.48 2.44 -17.36
N ALA A 74 -9.39 3.36 -17.03
CA ALA A 74 -9.07 4.76 -16.86
C ALA A 74 -8.10 4.98 -15.69
N VAL A 75 -7.10 5.83 -15.90
CA VAL A 75 -6.26 6.36 -14.83
C VAL A 75 -7.12 7.22 -13.89
N LEU A 76 -6.81 7.17 -12.60
CA LEU A 76 -7.51 7.98 -11.61
C LEU A 76 -7.35 9.47 -11.93
N ARG A 77 -8.47 10.19 -11.97
CA ARG A 77 -8.47 11.63 -12.26
C ARG A 77 -8.21 12.42 -10.98
N PRO A 78 -7.50 13.55 -11.06
CA PRO A 78 -7.38 14.48 -9.94
C PRO A 78 -8.74 14.87 -9.37
N GLY A 79 -8.85 14.87 -8.04
CA GLY A 79 -10.07 15.16 -7.28
C GLY A 79 -10.98 13.94 -7.03
N PHE A 80 -10.63 12.76 -7.55
CA PHE A 80 -11.35 11.50 -7.30
C PHE A 80 -10.58 10.54 -6.38
N GLU A 81 -9.47 10.98 -5.79
CA GLU A 81 -8.67 10.21 -4.87
C GLU A 81 -9.48 9.81 -3.62
N SER A 82 -9.32 8.56 -3.21
CA SER A 82 -9.97 7.99 -2.02
C SER A 82 -9.21 6.74 -1.57
N PHE A 83 -9.63 6.09 -0.49
CA PHE A 83 -8.97 4.87 -0.02
C PHE A 83 -9.07 3.67 -0.99
N VAL A 84 -9.93 3.73 -2.01
CA VAL A 84 -9.99 2.74 -3.11
C VAL A 84 -9.28 3.23 -4.37
N GLY A 85 -8.44 4.25 -4.24
CA GLY A 85 -7.64 4.84 -5.31
C GLY A 85 -6.87 6.05 -4.80
N LEU A 86 -5.65 5.84 -4.26
CA LEU A 86 -4.83 6.92 -3.70
C LEU A 86 -3.94 7.62 -4.74
N HIS A 87 -3.49 6.87 -5.75
CA HIS A 87 -2.50 7.34 -6.74
C HIS A 87 -3.00 7.17 -8.18
N PRO A 88 -2.45 7.94 -9.15
CA PRO A 88 -2.87 7.94 -10.53
C PRO A 88 -2.39 6.71 -11.30
N VAL A 89 -2.96 5.55 -10.99
CA VAL A 89 -2.74 4.28 -11.70
C VAL A 89 -4.00 3.87 -12.46
N PRO A 90 -3.89 3.09 -13.56
CA PRO A 90 -5.06 2.51 -14.23
C PRO A 90 -5.76 1.48 -13.33
N LEU A 91 -6.99 1.08 -13.69
CA LEU A 91 -7.77 0.14 -12.87
C LEU A 91 -7.03 -1.20 -12.69
N ARG A 92 -6.46 -1.74 -13.77
CA ARG A 92 -5.47 -2.82 -13.73
C ARG A 92 -4.10 -2.20 -13.95
N HIS A 93 -3.28 -2.15 -12.91
CA HIS A 93 -2.00 -1.44 -12.95
C HIS A 93 -0.84 -2.29 -13.51
N GLY A 94 -0.93 -3.62 -13.46
CA GLY A 94 0.06 -4.52 -14.04
C GLY A 94 1.44 -4.41 -13.39
N LEU A 95 1.48 -4.11 -12.08
CA LEU A 95 2.71 -4.00 -11.28
C LEU A 95 2.61 -4.94 -10.08
N THR A 96 3.75 -5.46 -9.61
CA THR A 96 3.84 -6.05 -8.27
C THR A 96 3.70 -4.98 -7.20
N ALA A 97 3.54 -5.37 -5.93
CA ALA A 97 3.52 -4.41 -4.83
C ALA A 97 4.87 -3.69 -4.69
N GLY A 98 5.97 -4.41 -4.87
CA GLY A 98 7.33 -3.85 -4.83
C GLY A 98 7.62 -2.89 -5.98
N GLU A 99 7.10 -3.16 -7.17
CA GLU A 99 7.18 -2.21 -8.30
C GLU A 99 6.33 -0.96 -8.06
N LEU A 100 5.13 -1.12 -7.49
CA LEU A 100 4.25 -0.01 -7.17
C LEU A 100 4.79 0.88 -6.04
N ALA A 101 5.63 0.32 -5.17
CA ALA A 101 6.27 1.03 -4.05
C ALA A 101 7.51 1.87 -4.46
N ARG A 102 7.97 1.80 -5.71
CA ARG A 102 9.19 2.49 -6.18
C ARG A 102 8.94 3.92 -6.65
#